data_AF-A0A6A3I056-F1
#
_entry.id   AF-A0A6A3I056-F1
#
_cell.length_a   1.000
_cell.length_b   1.000
_cell.length_c   1.000
_cell.angle_alpha   90.00
_cell.angle_beta   90.00
_cell.angle_gamma   90.00
#
_symmetry.space_group_name_H-M   'P 1'
#
loop_
_entity.id
_entity.type
_entity.pdbx_description
1 polymer ?
#
loop_
_entity_poly.entity_id
_entity_poly.type
_entity_poly.pdbx_seq_one_letter_code
_entity_poly.pdbx_strand_id
1 'polypeptide(L)'
;MSASDKLVYSGEKATFAGWKDKLKAHLMAKSDALEVTELQAGRQEPVARYEDALVRETVLPELKPDATDAEKGAYALQRAFVRRQASYVKDLLCQTLPSGAISEALMQRPVHVIWGSIEKRFGLNTASGVVELVQKFDAIINSDFKTLGLLFQELKMARDMANRNSRDALGTSLISQQFMLIKLLAVLSNHLWGSSIKFTADEFTTEKVESSLCAIFGTKRRAEIVALGKGVHVNHVDAGAAKRPAPWGREKPGLSWVEMTTTTWGGAGATTASASSTTWPHWSAQ
;
A
#
# COMPACT_ATOMS: atom_id res chain seq x y z
N MET A 1 -2.13 17.68 26.47
CA MET A 1 -1.47 17.50 25.16
C MET A 1 -2.26 18.32 24.16
N SER A 2 -1.63 19.32 23.54
CA SER A 2 -2.28 20.22 22.59
C SER A 2 -2.61 19.46 21.30
N ALA A 3 -3.66 19.86 20.56
CA ALA A 3 -3.97 19.29 19.25
C ALA A 3 -2.77 19.37 18.27
N SER A 4 -1.90 20.37 18.45
CA SER A 4 -0.66 20.54 17.67
C SER A 4 0.40 19.46 17.92
N ASP A 5 0.45 18.85 19.12
CA ASP A 5 1.46 17.82 19.45
C ASP A 5 1.30 16.56 18.58
N LYS A 6 0.10 16.32 18.03
CA LYS A 6 -0.19 15.18 17.14
C LYS A 6 0.06 15.46 15.66
N LEU A 7 0.36 16.71 15.29
CA LEU A 7 0.57 17.15 13.91
C LEU A 7 2.04 17.35 13.57
N VAL A 8 2.98 16.96 14.43
CA VAL A 8 4.42 17.08 14.15
C VAL A 8 4.83 16.10 13.05
N TYR A 9 5.52 16.63 12.04
CA TYR A 9 6.09 15.89 10.93
C TYR A 9 7.55 15.54 11.21
N SER A 10 7.94 14.29 10.96
CA SER A 10 9.30 13.81 11.20
C SER A 10 10.34 14.32 10.19
N GLY A 11 9.91 14.86 9.05
CA GLY A 11 10.80 15.19 7.92
C GLY A 11 11.06 14.03 6.96
N GLU A 12 10.60 12.82 7.29
CA GLU A 12 10.76 11.64 6.44
C GLU A 12 9.76 11.67 5.28
N LYS A 13 10.24 11.66 4.03
CA LYS A 13 9.37 11.67 2.84
C LYS A 13 8.29 10.58 2.88
N ALA A 14 8.60 9.40 3.43
CA ALA A 14 7.67 8.27 3.52
C ALA A 14 6.43 8.54 4.38
N THR A 15 6.53 9.42 5.38
CA THR A 15 5.42 9.78 6.28
C THR A 15 4.71 11.06 5.85
N PHE A 16 5.21 11.75 4.83
CA PHE A 16 4.71 13.05 4.37
C PHE A 16 3.23 13.00 3.96
N ALA A 17 2.82 11.98 3.21
CA ALA A 17 1.44 11.85 2.74
C ALA A 17 0.45 11.73 3.92
N GLY A 18 0.74 10.84 4.88
CA GLY A 18 -0.12 10.66 6.05
C GLY A 18 -0.13 11.89 6.97
N TRP A 19 0.99 12.63 7.05
CA TRP A 19 1.01 13.91 7.75
C TRP A 19 0.18 14.99 7.04
N LYS A 20 0.31 15.10 5.71
CA LYS A 20 -0.45 16.03 4.87
C LYS A 20 -1.95 15.81 5.01
N ASP A 21 -2.41 14.57 5.06
CA ASP A 21 -3.83 14.24 5.26
C ASP A 21 -4.33 14.72 6.63
N LYS A 22 -3.54 14.52 7.69
CA LYS A 22 -3.86 15.01 9.04
C LYS A 22 -3.89 16.53 9.09
N LEU A 23 -2.93 17.21 8.45
CA LEU A 23 -2.90 18.67 8.36
C LEU A 23 -4.17 19.20 7.65
N LYS A 24 -4.52 18.62 6.50
CA LYS A 24 -5.73 18.99 5.75
C LYS A 24 -6.99 18.74 6.59
N ALA A 25 -7.12 17.59 7.24
CA ALA A 25 -8.24 17.29 8.11
C ALA A 25 -8.39 18.29 9.27
N HIS A 26 -7.27 18.71 9.87
CA HIS A 26 -7.26 19.73 10.91
C HIS A 26 -7.73 21.09 10.37
N LEU A 27 -7.27 21.50 9.18
CA LEU A 27 -7.73 22.75 8.55
C LEU A 27 -9.23 22.70 8.22
N MET A 28 -9.73 21.58 7.67
CA MET A 28 -11.16 21.38 7.39
C MET A 28 -12.01 21.51 8.66
N ALA A 29 -11.64 20.82 9.74
CA ALA A 29 -12.34 20.90 11.02
C ALA A 29 -12.37 22.34 11.58
N LYS A 30 -11.30 23.11 11.35
CA LYS A 30 -11.24 24.51 11.76
C LYS A 30 -12.12 25.42 10.90
N SER A 31 -12.23 25.14 9.61
CA SER A 31 -13.15 25.83 8.71
C SER A 31 -14.60 25.61 9.14
N ASP A 32 -14.98 24.36 9.41
CA ASP A 32 -16.34 24.00 9.85
C ASP A 32 -16.69 24.69 11.18
N ALA A 33 -15.75 24.71 12.13
CA ALA A 33 -15.96 25.41 13.40
C ALA A 33 -16.12 26.93 13.24
N LEU A 34 -15.39 27.54 12.30
CA LEU A 34 -15.52 28.97 11.99
C LEU A 34 -16.87 29.27 11.36
N GLU A 35 -17.29 28.46 10.38
CA GLU A 35 -18.58 28.59 9.70
C GLU A 35 -19.74 28.58 10.70
N VAL A 36 -19.77 27.59 11.60
CA VAL A 36 -20.78 27.51 12.67
C VAL A 36 -20.76 28.76 13.55
N THR A 37 -19.57 29.24 13.94
CA THR A 37 -19.42 30.42 14.81
C THR A 37 -19.97 31.70 14.14
N GLU A 38 -19.69 31.88 12.85
CA GLU A 38 -20.15 33.06 12.10
C GLU A 38 -21.67 33.04 11.90
N LEU A 39 -22.24 31.89 11.54
CA LEU A 39 -23.67 31.73 11.38
C LEU A 39 -24.44 31.93 12.70
N GLN A 40 -23.91 31.42 13.81
CA GLN A 40 -24.49 31.65 15.15
C GLN A 40 -24.47 33.13 15.55
N ALA A 41 -23.49 33.90 15.07
CA ALA A 41 -23.40 35.33 15.30
C ALA A 41 -24.28 36.16 14.33
N GLY A 42 -25.08 35.52 13.48
CA GLY A 42 -25.91 36.18 12.47
C GLY A 42 -25.12 36.86 11.36
N ARG A 43 -23.87 36.43 11.14
CA ARG A 43 -22.96 36.99 10.13
C ARG A 43 -22.97 36.14 8.86
N GLN A 44 -22.37 36.69 7.80
CA GLN A 44 -22.20 35.98 6.53
C GLN A 44 -21.21 34.83 6.66
N GLU A 45 -21.41 33.81 5.83
CA GLU A 45 -20.46 32.70 5.69
C GLU A 45 -19.05 33.22 5.36
N PRO A 46 -17.98 32.62 5.92
CA PRO A 46 -16.61 32.96 5.54
C PRO A 46 -16.37 32.79 4.02
N VAL A 47 -15.71 33.75 3.39
CA VAL A 47 -15.45 33.73 1.94
C VAL A 47 -14.56 32.58 1.46
N ALA A 48 -13.84 31.92 2.37
CA ALA A 48 -12.90 30.87 2.06
C ALA A 48 -12.65 29.97 3.27
N ARG A 49 -12.27 28.74 2.98
CA ARG A 49 -11.94 27.72 3.98
C ARG A 49 -10.43 27.65 4.18
N TYR A 50 -9.97 27.28 5.38
CA TYR A 50 -8.55 27.26 5.74
C TYR A 50 -7.71 26.38 4.81
N GLU A 51 -8.25 25.26 4.37
CA GLU A 51 -7.61 24.33 3.44
C GLU A 51 -7.44 24.92 2.03
N ASP A 52 -8.27 25.89 1.63
CA ASP A 52 -8.17 26.54 0.31
C ASP A 52 -6.87 27.33 0.16
N ALA A 53 -6.35 27.87 1.27
CA ALA A 53 -5.11 28.64 1.31
C ALA A 53 -3.88 27.82 0.90
N LEU A 54 -3.95 26.48 0.98
CA LEU A 54 -2.90 25.58 0.50
C LEU A 54 -2.88 25.48 -1.02
N VAL A 55 -4.01 25.73 -1.69
CA VAL A 55 -4.18 25.54 -3.13
C VAL A 55 -4.02 26.85 -3.88
N ARG A 56 -4.61 27.92 -3.36
CA ARG A 56 -4.65 29.22 -4.02
C ARG A 56 -4.64 30.37 -3.02
N GLU A 57 -4.39 31.57 -3.52
CA GLU A 57 -4.63 32.79 -2.77
C GLU A 57 -6.11 33.11 -2.74
N THR A 58 -6.63 33.39 -1.54
CA THR A 58 -8.00 33.87 -1.37
C THR A 58 -8.07 35.34 -1.78
N VAL A 59 -8.84 35.62 -2.82
CA VAL A 59 -9.09 36.98 -3.31
C VAL A 59 -10.50 37.39 -2.91
N LEU A 60 -10.60 38.52 -2.22
CA LEU A 60 -11.89 39.12 -1.90
C LEU A 60 -12.41 39.94 -3.08
N PRO A 61 -13.70 39.86 -3.42
CA PRO A 61 -14.31 40.75 -4.40
C PRO A 61 -14.16 42.21 -3.96
N GLU A 62 -13.81 43.09 -4.89
CA GLU A 62 -13.69 44.52 -4.58
C GLU A 62 -15.04 45.11 -4.15
N LEU A 63 -14.97 46.02 -3.18
CA LEU A 63 -16.15 46.72 -2.70
C LEU A 63 -16.64 47.69 -3.77
N LYS A 64 -17.95 47.70 -4.04
CA LYS A 64 -18.54 48.66 -4.97
C LYS A 64 -18.41 50.10 -4.45
N PRO A 65 -18.33 51.11 -5.33
CA PRO A 65 -18.19 52.51 -4.93
C PRO A 65 -19.37 53.04 -4.09
N ASP A 66 -20.56 52.47 -4.28
CA ASP A 66 -21.82 52.83 -3.64
C ASP A 66 -22.17 51.93 -2.44
N ALA A 67 -21.23 51.13 -1.94
CA ALA A 67 -21.46 50.21 -0.85
C ALA A 67 -21.91 50.93 0.44
N THR A 68 -22.92 50.35 1.07
CA THR A 68 -23.47 50.76 2.36
C THR A 68 -22.46 50.54 3.48
N ASP A 69 -22.66 51.19 4.63
CA ASP A 69 -21.76 51.02 5.78
C ASP A 69 -21.82 49.61 6.37
N ALA A 70 -22.96 48.92 6.24
CA ALA A 70 -23.09 47.51 6.58
C ALA A 70 -22.20 46.62 5.67
N GLU A 71 -22.20 46.88 4.36
CA GLU A 71 -21.36 46.15 3.40
C GLU A 71 -19.86 46.43 3.62
N LYS A 72 -19.49 47.68 3.93
CA LYS A 72 -18.10 48.03 4.33
C LYS A 72 -17.67 47.26 5.58
N GLY A 73 -18.55 47.18 6.58
CA GLY A 73 -18.30 46.42 7.82
C GLY A 73 -18.12 44.93 7.56
N ALA A 74 -18.99 44.32 6.77
CA ALA A 74 -18.89 42.92 6.38
C ALA A 74 -17.60 42.63 5.59
N TYR A 75 -17.25 43.49 4.63
CA TYR A 75 -16.00 43.38 3.88
C TYR A 75 -14.76 43.49 4.75
N ALA A 76 -14.73 44.44 5.69
CA ALA A 76 -13.62 44.59 6.64
C ALA A 76 -13.42 43.32 7.49
N LEU A 77 -14.52 42.70 7.92
CA LEU A 77 -14.49 41.45 8.66
C LEU A 77 -13.96 40.29 7.81
N GLN A 78 -14.45 40.13 6.59
CA GLN A 78 -13.96 39.11 5.65
C GLN A 78 -12.47 39.31 5.33
N ARG A 79 -12.01 40.55 5.16
CA ARG A 79 -10.59 40.88 4.99
C ARG A 79 -9.74 40.50 6.19
N ALA A 80 -10.25 40.72 7.41
CA ALA A 80 -9.60 40.28 8.63
C ALA A 80 -9.53 38.75 8.70
N PHE A 81 -10.58 38.03 8.29
CA PHE A 81 -10.58 36.56 8.24
C PHE A 81 -9.52 36.02 7.28
N VAL A 82 -9.44 36.53 6.05
CA VAL A 82 -8.44 36.07 5.08
C VAL A 82 -7.01 36.26 5.61
N ARG A 83 -6.73 37.40 6.25
CA ARG A 83 -5.42 37.65 6.89
C ARG A 83 -5.14 36.68 8.03
N ARG A 84 -6.11 36.49 8.93
CA ARG A 84 -6.01 35.57 10.07
C ARG A 84 -5.82 34.13 9.62
N GLN A 85 -6.52 33.72 8.55
CA GLN A 85 -6.40 32.41 7.94
C GLN A 85 -4.96 32.17 7.45
N ALA A 86 -4.42 33.11 6.67
CA ALA A 86 -3.06 33.00 6.16
C ALA A 86 -2.02 32.93 7.29
N SER A 87 -2.11 33.81 8.29
CA SER A 87 -1.20 33.79 9.45
C SER A 87 -1.30 32.49 10.22
N TYR A 88 -2.51 31.99 10.46
CA TYR A 88 -2.69 30.74 11.19
C TYR A 88 -2.08 29.54 10.47
N VAL A 89 -2.29 29.42 9.15
CA VAL A 89 -1.71 28.30 8.39
C VAL A 89 -0.19 28.39 8.38
N LYS A 90 0.38 29.59 8.23
CA LYS A 90 1.82 29.82 8.33
C LYS A 90 2.38 29.38 9.69
N ASP A 91 1.75 29.83 10.79
CA ASP A 91 2.16 29.45 12.14
C ASP A 91 2.06 27.93 12.36
N LEU A 92 0.97 27.32 11.89
CA LEU A 92 0.75 25.88 11.98
C LEU A 92 1.85 25.12 11.23
N LEU A 93 2.20 25.56 10.02
CA LEU A 93 3.29 24.95 9.25
C LEU A 93 4.64 25.07 9.97
N CYS A 94 4.95 26.23 10.56
CA CYS A 94 6.15 26.43 11.36
C CYS A 94 6.22 25.54 12.61
N GLN A 95 5.07 25.27 13.25
CA GLN A 95 5.00 24.42 14.44
C GLN A 95 5.05 22.93 14.12
N THR A 96 4.60 22.54 12.94
CA THR A 96 4.41 21.13 12.57
C THR A 96 5.54 20.58 11.72
N LEU A 97 6.34 21.43 11.07
CA LEU A 97 7.48 21.00 10.26
C LEU A 97 8.80 21.02 11.04
N PRO A 98 9.81 20.25 10.60
CA PRO A 98 11.16 20.35 11.14
C PRO A 98 11.73 21.77 11.06
N SER A 99 12.57 22.14 12.04
CA SER A 99 13.26 23.43 12.01
C SER A 99 14.08 23.60 10.73
N GLY A 100 13.99 24.78 10.10
CA GLY A 100 14.63 25.06 8.81
C GLY A 100 13.91 24.43 7.60
N ALA A 101 12.72 23.83 7.77
CA ALA A 101 11.90 23.38 6.65
C ALA A 101 11.45 24.54 5.75
N ILE A 102 11.14 25.69 6.36
CA ILE A 102 10.72 26.93 5.68
C ILE A 102 11.72 28.03 6.02
N SER A 103 12.27 28.69 4.99
CA SER A 103 13.16 29.84 5.17
C SER A 103 12.38 31.12 5.46
N GLU A 104 13.03 32.10 6.08
CA GLU A 104 12.43 33.41 6.36
C GLU A 104 11.93 34.10 5.08
N ALA A 105 12.71 34.02 4.00
CA ALA A 105 12.31 34.55 2.68
C ALA A 105 11.06 33.84 2.14
N LEU A 106 10.92 32.52 2.34
CA LEU A 106 9.75 31.77 1.91
C LEU A 106 8.52 32.12 2.77
N MET A 107 8.70 32.39 4.08
CA MET A 107 7.61 32.81 4.98
C MET A 107 6.91 34.11 4.57
N GLN A 108 7.59 34.97 3.80
CA GLN A 108 7.01 36.19 3.25
C GLN A 108 6.08 35.94 2.05
N ARG A 109 6.07 34.74 1.48
CA ARG A 109 5.22 34.38 0.33
C ARG A 109 3.79 34.03 0.74
N PRO A 110 2.83 33.99 -0.20
CA PRO A 110 1.49 33.45 0.03
C PRO A 110 1.54 31.97 0.46
N VAL A 111 0.52 31.53 1.22
CA VAL A 111 0.46 30.17 1.80
C VAL A 111 0.60 29.08 0.72
N HIS A 112 -0.11 29.18 -0.40
CA HIS A 112 -0.06 28.20 -1.47
C HIS A 112 1.36 28.07 -2.10
N VAL A 113 2.15 29.15 -2.12
CA VAL A 113 3.55 29.13 -2.59
C VAL A 113 4.47 28.42 -1.59
N ILE A 114 4.26 28.68 -0.30
CA ILE A 114 4.96 27.98 0.79
C ILE A 114 4.63 26.48 0.71
N TRP A 115 3.34 26.16 0.63
CA TRP A 115 2.83 24.81 0.52
C TRP A 115 3.41 24.06 -0.69
N GLY A 116 3.36 24.65 -1.88
CA GLY A 116 3.96 24.06 -3.08
C GLY A 116 5.46 23.83 -2.96
N SER A 117 6.19 24.66 -2.20
CA SER A 117 7.62 24.46 -1.93
C SER A 117 7.87 23.30 -0.96
N ILE A 118 7.02 23.14 0.06
CA ILE A 118 7.03 22.00 0.99
C ILE A 118 6.75 20.70 0.22
N GLU A 119 5.73 20.70 -0.64
CA GLU A 119 5.40 19.54 -1.47
C GLU A 119 6.54 19.19 -2.44
N LYS A 120 7.24 20.18 -3.02
CA LYS A 120 8.43 19.89 -3.83
C LYS A 120 9.57 19.27 -3.02
N ARG A 121 9.76 19.70 -1.78
CA ARG A 121 10.87 19.25 -0.91
C ARG A 121 10.63 17.86 -0.34
N PHE A 122 9.41 17.60 0.14
CA PHE A 122 9.07 16.39 0.89
C PHE A 122 8.08 15.46 0.18
N GLY A 123 7.34 15.99 -0.79
CA GLY A 123 6.36 15.23 -1.55
C GLY A 123 7.00 14.24 -2.52
N LEU A 124 6.35 13.09 -2.63
CA LEU A 124 6.66 12.08 -3.63
C LEU A 124 5.76 12.19 -4.88
N ASN A 125 4.97 13.27 -4.97
CA ASN A 125 4.11 13.61 -6.11
C ASN A 125 4.83 14.38 -7.22
N THR A 126 6.14 14.61 -7.10
CA THR A 126 6.98 15.15 -8.17
C THR A 126 7.47 14.02 -9.08
N ALA A 127 7.88 14.34 -10.32
CA ALA A 127 8.44 13.33 -11.23
C ALA A 127 9.63 12.58 -10.60
N SER A 128 10.52 13.29 -9.89
CA SER A 128 11.64 12.67 -9.16
C SER A 128 11.15 11.74 -8.03
N GLY A 129 10.16 12.18 -7.25
CA GLY A 129 9.59 11.37 -6.17
C GLY A 129 8.88 10.12 -6.66
N VAL A 130 8.18 10.21 -7.80
CA VAL A 130 7.57 9.06 -8.46
C VAL A 130 8.65 8.09 -8.96
N VAL A 131 9.74 8.59 -9.55
CA VAL A 131 10.88 7.76 -9.95
C VAL A 131 11.50 7.06 -8.72
N GLU A 132 11.70 7.77 -7.61
CA GLU A 132 12.17 7.18 -6.33
C GLU A 132 11.25 6.04 -5.87
N LEU A 133 9.93 6.19 -6.00
CA LEU A 133 8.95 5.16 -5.62
C LEU A 133 9.01 3.92 -6.54
N VAL A 134 9.14 4.11 -7.85
CA VAL A 134 9.30 3.01 -8.81
C VAL A 134 10.63 2.28 -8.58
N GLN A 135 11.72 3.02 -8.35
CA GLN A 135 13.01 2.43 -8.00
C GLN A 135 12.96 1.62 -6.71
N LYS A 136 12.24 2.10 -5.69
CA LYS A 136 12.02 1.34 -4.45
C LYS A 136 11.22 0.06 -4.70
N PHE A 137 10.21 0.11 -5.57
CA PHE A 137 9.46 -1.07 -5.98
C PHE A 137 10.37 -2.10 -6.67
N ASP A 138 11.18 -1.69 -7.66
CA ASP A 138 12.14 -2.58 -8.31
C ASP A 138 13.20 -3.11 -7.32
N ALA A 139 13.65 -2.29 -6.35
CA ALA A 139 14.59 -2.72 -5.31
C ALA A 139 14.01 -3.82 -4.42
N ILE A 140 12.73 -3.72 -4.01
CA ILE A 140 12.05 -4.74 -3.21
C ILE A 140 12.01 -6.07 -3.96
N ILE A 141 11.63 -6.07 -5.25
CA ILE A 141 11.59 -7.29 -6.08
C ILE A 141 12.95 -7.99 -6.14
N ASN A 142 14.03 -7.21 -6.21
CA ASN A 142 15.39 -7.74 -6.37
C ASN A 142 16.11 -8.00 -5.04
N SER A 143 15.52 -7.59 -3.92
CA SER A 143 16.08 -7.75 -2.58
C SER A 143 16.04 -9.20 -2.10
N ASP A 144 16.85 -9.52 -1.09
CA ASP A 144 16.71 -10.80 -0.38
C ASP A 144 15.46 -10.76 0.51
N PHE A 145 14.72 -11.86 0.53
CA PHE A 145 13.47 -11.97 1.29
C PHE A 145 13.43 -13.25 2.11
N LYS A 146 12.81 -13.15 3.29
CA LYS A 146 12.67 -14.28 4.22
C LYS A 146 11.61 -15.28 3.77
N THR A 147 10.50 -14.80 3.24
CA THR A 147 9.40 -15.62 2.72
C THR A 147 8.71 -14.88 1.58
N LEU A 148 8.03 -15.62 0.70
CA LEU A 148 7.24 -15.02 -0.38
C LEU A 148 6.09 -14.17 0.16
N GLY A 149 5.40 -14.59 1.22
CA GLY A 149 4.30 -13.80 1.81
C GLY A 149 4.76 -12.41 2.27
N LEU A 150 5.94 -12.31 2.87
CA LEU A 150 6.51 -11.00 3.25
C LEU A 150 6.84 -10.16 2.02
N LEU A 151 7.44 -10.75 0.99
CA LEU A 151 7.71 -10.06 -0.27
C LEU A 151 6.41 -9.54 -0.92
N PHE A 152 5.36 -10.35 -0.98
CA PHE A 152 4.05 -9.94 -1.50
C PHE A 152 3.50 -8.74 -0.72
N GLN A 153 3.60 -8.75 0.61
CA GLN A 153 3.15 -7.65 1.44
C GLN A 153 3.95 -6.37 1.14
N GLU A 154 5.27 -6.45 1.05
CA GLU A 154 6.14 -5.31 0.74
C GLU A 154 5.86 -4.74 -0.67
N LEU A 155 5.67 -5.61 -1.66
CA LEU A 155 5.31 -5.21 -3.03
C LEU A 155 3.94 -4.54 -3.10
N LYS A 156 2.93 -5.08 -2.41
CA LYS A 156 1.60 -4.47 -2.28
C LYS A 156 1.72 -3.06 -1.69
N MET A 157 2.46 -2.91 -0.59
CA MET A 157 2.66 -1.61 0.06
C MET A 157 3.39 -0.61 -0.84
N ALA A 158 4.45 -1.03 -1.54
CA ALA A 158 5.19 -0.17 -2.48
C ALA A 158 4.34 0.24 -3.68
N ARG A 159 3.59 -0.70 -4.27
CA ARG A 159 2.62 -0.46 -5.34
C ARG A 159 1.58 0.58 -4.91
N ASP A 160 0.98 0.39 -3.75
CA ASP A 160 -0.07 1.28 -3.25
C ASP A 160 0.47 2.67 -2.92
N MET A 161 1.72 2.78 -2.48
CA MET A 161 2.39 4.07 -2.30
C MET A 161 2.61 4.79 -3.64
N ALA A 162 3.17 4.09 -4.64
CA ALA A 162 3.39 4.63 -5.99
C ALA A 162 2.07 5.07 -6.64
N ASN A 163 1.04 4.24 -6.55
CA ASN A 163 -0.26 4.51 -7.15
C ASN A 163 -1.02 5.63 -6.46
N ARG A 164 -0.93 5.78 -5.14
CA ARG A 164 -1.53 6.93 -4.44
C ARG A 164 -0.91 8.24 -4.92
N ASN A 165 0.42 8.34 -4.90
CA ASN A 165 1.12 9.55 -5.35
C ASN A 165 0.83 9.88 -6.82
N SER A 166 0.72 8.84 -7.67
CA SER A 166 0.46 9.02 -9.10
C SER A 166 -0.98 9.40 -9.40
N ARG A 167 -1.96 8.90 -8.63
CA ARG A 167 -3.36 9.33 -8.75
C ARG A 167 -3.51 10.79 -8.37
N ASP A 168 -2.84 11.21 -7.30
CA ASP A 168 -2.87 12.60 -6.87
C ASP A 168 -2.23 13.55 -7.90
N ALA A 169 -1.16 13.11 -8.59
CA ALA A 169 -0.42 13.94 -9.54
C ALA A 169 -0.96 13.88 -10.99
N LEU A 170 -1.39 12.69 -11.44
CA LEU A 170 -1.70 12.38 -12.84
C LEU A 170 -3.13 11.85 -13.04
N GLY A 171 -3.90 11.64 -11.98
CA GLY A 171 -5.24 11.04 -12.05
C GLY A 171 -5.24 9.54 -12.39
N THR A 172 -4.09 8.88 -12.42
CA THR A 172 -3.98 7.47 -12.83
C THR A 172 -3.01 6.65 -11.96
N SER A 173 -3.15 5.33 -11.99
CA SER A 173 -2.26 4.39 -11.30
C SER A 173 -1.09 4.00 -12.20
N LEU A 174 0.13 3.92 -11.66
CA LEU A 174 1.32 3.55 -12.45
C LEU A 174 1.59 2.05 -12.46
N ILE A 175 1.49 1.40 -11.31
CA ILE A 175 1.87 0.01 -11.12
C ILE A 175 0.59 -0.82 -11.00
N SER A 176 0.20 -1.48 -12.09
CA SER A 176 -0.95 -2.40 -12.06
C SER A 176 -0.64 -3.66 -11.27
N GLN A 177 -1.69 -4.37 -10.82
CA GLN A 177 -1.52 -5.68 -10.19
C GLN A 177 -0.81 -6.65 -11.13
N GLN A 178 -1.20 -6.67 -12.40
CA GLN A 178 -0.65 -7.56 -13.41
C GLN A 178 0.84 -7.29 -13.61
N PHE A 179 1.25 -6.03 -13.68
CA PHE A 179 2.67 -5.67 -13.80
C PHE A 179 3.48 -6.12 -12.59
N MET A 180 2.95 -5.93 -11.37
CA MET A 180 3.59 -6.41 -10.14
C MET A 180 3.80 -7.92 -10.14
N LEU A 181 2.78 -8.69 -10.53
CA LEU A 181 2.87 -10.15 -10.57
C LEU A 181 3.84 -10.63 -11.65
N ILE A 182 3.82 -10.05 -12.85
CA ILE A 182 4.76 -10.39 -13.93
C ILE A 182 6.20 -10.11 -13.50
N LYS A 183 6.46 -8.96 -12.87
CA LYS A 183 7.78 -8.58 -12.35
C LYS A 183 8.28 -9.56 -11.28
N LEU A 184 7.41 -9.97 -10.36
CA LEU A 184 7.75 -10.99 -9.36
C LEU A 184 8.08 -12.33 -10.01
N LEU A 185 7.27 -12.80 -10.96
CA LEU A 185 7.49 -14.06 -11.65
C LEU A 185 8.78 -14.04 -12.48
N ALA A 186 9.13 -12.89 -13.06
CA ALA A 186 10.34 -12.72 -13.86
C ALA A 186 11.65 -12.93 -13.06
N VAL A 187 11.63 -12.78 -11.73
CA VAL A 187 12.82 -13.02 -10.89
C VAL A 187 12.90 -14.46 -10.36
N LEU A 188 11.90 -15.30 -10.65
CA LEU A 188 11.83 -16.70 -10.26
C LEU A 188 12.07 -17.61 -11.47
N SER A 189 12.67 -18.79 -11.26
CA SER A 189 12.94 -19.73 -12.35
C SER A 189 11.63 -20.30 -12.92
N ASN A 190 11.34 -20.01 -14.19
CA ASN A 190 10.06 -20.32 -14.84
C ASN A 190 9.66 -21.80 -14.81
N HIS A 191 10.61 -22.74 -14.90
CA HIS A 191 10.32 -24.17 -14.89
C HIS A 191 9.75 -24.67 -13.54
N LEU A 192 9.91 -23.89 -12.46
CA LEU A 192 9.37 -24.24 -11.14
C LEU A 192 7.89 -23.85 -10.98
N TRP A 193 7.41 -22.86 -11.73
CA TRP A 193 6.07 -22.29 -11.52
C TRP A 193 5.22 -22.15 -12.79
N GLY A 194 5.83 -22.23 -13.98
CA GLY A 194 5.20 -21.88 -15.25
C GLY A 194 3.97 -22.71 -15.58
N SER A 195 3.93 -23.98 -15.21
CA SER A 195 2.75 -24.85 -15.38
C SER A 195 1.66 -24.62 -14.33
N SER A 196 2.00 -24.05 -13.19
CA SER A 196 1.10 -23.90 -12.03
C SER A 196 0.38 -22.55 -12.00
N ILE A 197 0.77 -21.60 -12.85
CA ILE A 197 0.19 -20.25 -12.89
C ILE A 197 -0.48 -20.03 -14.25
N LYS A 198 -1.79 -19.81 -14.21
CA LYS A 198 -2.59 -19.52 -15.40
C LYS A 198 -2.65 -18.02 -15.65
N PHE A 199 -2.42 -17.61 -16.90
CA PHE A 199 -2.50 -16.22 -17.33
C PHE A 199 -3.90 -15.90 -17.89
N THR A 200 -4.90 -15.89 -17.01
CA THR A 200 -6.29 -15.51 -17.33
C THR A 200 -6.80 -14.49 -16.30
N ALA A 201 -7.83 -13.72 -16.64
CA ALA A 201 -8.35 -12.66 -15.77
C ALA A 201 -8.77 -13.18 -14.38
N ASP A 202 -9.41 -14.34 -14.32
CA ASP A 202 -9.93 -14.92 -13.08
C ASP A 202 -8.85 -15.60 -12.23
N GLU A 203 -7.75 -16.04 -12.84
CA GLU A 203 -6.70 -16.82 -12.17
C GLU A 203 -5.47 -15.97 -11.81
N PHE A 204 -5.18 -14.94 -12.60
CA PHE A 204 -4.00 -14.09 -12.44
C PHE A 204 -4.25 -12.95 -11.44
N THR A 205 -4.71 -13.33 -10.24
CA THR A 205 -4.91 -12.43 -9.12
C THR A 205 -3.79 -12.54 -8.10
N THR A 206 -3.67 -11.55 -7.21
CA THR A 206 -2.60 -11.56 -6.22
C THR A 206 -2.74 -12.75 -5.27
N GLU A 207 -3.97 -13.07 -4.86
CA GLU A 207 -4.28 -14.15 -3.92
C GLU A 207 -3.95 -15.52 -4.50
N LYS A 208 -4.36 -15.76 -5.75
CA LYS A 208 -4.14 -17.05 -6.43
C LYS A 208 -2.66 -17.28 -6.75
N VAL A 209 -1.98 -16.26 -7.28
CA VAL A 209 -0.54 -16.36 -7.58
C VAL A 209 0.28 -16.52 -6.29
N GLU A 210 -0.04 -15.75 -5.24
CA GLU A 210 0.60 -15.89 -3.92
C GLU A 210 0.41 -17.30 -3.34
N SER A 211 -0.82 -17.83 -3.40
CA SER A 211 -1.12 -19.18 -2.92
C SER A 211 -0.35 -20.25 -3.70
N SER A 212 -0.32 -20.17 -5.03
CA SER A 212 0.41 -21.13 -5.87
C SER A 212 1.92 -21.08 -5.61
N LEU A 213 2.52 -19.89 -5.53
CA LEU A 213 3.95 -19.77 -5.24
C LEU A 213 4.28 -20.25 -3.81
N CYS A 214 3.42 -19.97 -2.83
CA CYS A 214 3.58 -20.49 -1.47
C CYS A 214 3.44 -22.02 -1.42
N ALA A 215 2.57 -22.63 -2.23
CA ALA A 215 2.46 -24.08 -2.32
C ALA A 215 3.72 -24.73 -2.94
N ILE A 216 4.35 -24.06 -3.92
CA ILE A 216 5.56 -24.56 -4.58
C ILE A 216 6.81 -24.40 -3.69
N PHE A 217 6.98 -23.22 -3.09
CA PHE A 217 8.22 -22.84 -2.41
C PHE A 217 8.14 -22.90 -0.89
N GLY A 218 6.94 -22.96 -0.31
CA GLY A 218 6.73 -22.97 1.13
C GLY A 218 7.34 -21.73 1.81
N THR A 219 8.13 -21.97 2.85
CA THR A 219 8.79 -20.93 3.66
C THR A 219 10.22 -20.60 3.21
N LYS A 220 10.61 -21.04 2.01
CA LYS A 220 11.97 -20.83 1.49
C LYS A 220 12.27 -19.36 1.24
N ARG A 221 13.52 -19.00 1.52
CA ARG A 221 14.12 -17.69 1.22
C ARG A 221 14.54 -17.60 -0.25
N ARG A 222 14.84 -16.39 -0.72
CA ARG A 222 15.27 -16.16 -2.11
C ARG A 222 16.45 -17.04 -2.52
N ALA A 223 17.50 -17.11 -1.71
CA ALA A 223 18.70 -17.89 -2.01
C ALA A 223 18.40 -19.38 -2.22
N GLU A 224 17.49 -19.94 -1.40
CA GLU A 224 17.08 -21.34 -1.50
C GLU A 224 16.25 -21.58 -2.77
N ILE A 225 15.33 -20.67 -3.11
CA ILE A 225 14.55 -20.74 -4.34
C ILE A 225 15.45 -20.65 -5.58
N VAL A 226 16.44 -19.77 -5.56
CA VAL A 226 17.44 -19.64 -6.64
C VAL A 226 18.30 -20.91 -6.76
N ALA A 227 18.68 -21.54 -5.63
CA ALA A 227 19.42 -22.79 -5.64
C ALA A 227 18.60 -23.95 -6.26
N LEU A 228 17.30 -24.04 -5.93
CA LEU A 228 16.38 -25.01 -6.55
C LEU A 228 16.33 -24.85 -8.07
N GLY A 229 16.24 -23.60 -8.56
CA GLY A 229 16.20 -23.32 -10.00
C GLY A 229 17.49 -23.63 -10.75
N LYS A 230 18.62 -23.73 -10.05
CA LYS A 230 19.91 -24.13 -10.62
C LYS A 230 20.15 -25.64 -10.56
N GLY A 231 19.21 -26.43 -10.03
CA GLY A 231 19.39 -27.86 -9.79
C GLY A 231 20.42 -28.17 -8.70
N VAL A 232 20.76 -27.19 -7.85
CA VAL A 232 21.70 -27.38 -6.74
C VAL A 232 20.93 -27.99 -5.58
N HIS A 233 21.29 -29.22 -5.19
CA HIS A 233 20.79 -29.83 -3.96
C HIS A 233 21.14 -28.95 -2.76
N VAL A 234 20.13 -28.29 -2.18
CA VAL A 234 20.27 -27.62 -0.89
C VAL A 234 20.22 -28.72 0.18
N ASN A 235 21.38 -29.16 0.63
CA ASN A 235 21.47 -30.04 1.80
C ASN A 235 20.88 -29.31 3.00
N HIS A 236 19.73 -29.77 3.49
CA HIS A 236 19.25 -29.40 4.82
C HIS A 236 20.15 -30.09 5.85
N VAL A 237 20.78 -29.31 6.73
CA VAL A 237 21.51 -29.82 7.89
C VAL A 237 20.51 -30.33 8.94
N ASP A 238 20.84 -31.49 9.49
CA ASP A 238 20.18 -32.39 10.44
C ASP A 238 19.05 -31.85 11.34
N ALA A 239 17.89 -32.53 11.26
CA ALA A 239 17.00 -32.70 12.41
C ALA A 239 17.51 -33.92 13.21
N GLY A 240 18.00 -33.65 14.41
CA GLY A 240 18.65 -34.64 15.29
C GLY A 240 17.87 -35.95 15.44
N ALA A 241 18.61 -37.04 15.32
CA ALA A 241 18.14 -38.39 15.59
C ALA A 241 17.68 -38.51 17.06
N ALA A 242 16.36 -38.52 17.27
CA ALA A 242 15.78 -38.96 18.54
C ALA A 242 15.90 -40.49 18.63
N LYS A 243 16.77 -40.97 19.52
CA LYS A 243 16.87 -42.37 19.95
C LYS A 243 15.49 -42.92 20.32
N ARG A 244 15.10 -44.05 19.73
CA ARG A 244 14.09 -44.94 20.31
C ARG A 244 14.80 -46.07 21.07
N PRO A 245 14.42 -46.37 22.32
CA PRO A 245 14.96 -47.53 23.03
C PRO A 245 14.27 -48.81 22.54
N ALA A 246 15.06 -49.87 22.37
CA ALA A 246 14.56 -51.22 22.12
C ALA A 246 14.12 -51.88 23.44
N PRO A 247 13.13 -52.78 23.39
CA PRO A 247 13.08 -53.90 24.33
C PRO A 247 13.27 -55.24 23.62
N TRP A 248 14.05 -56.08 24.29
CA TRP A 248 14.37 -57.45 23.95
C TRP A 248 13.17 -58.39 24.11
N GLY A 249 13.19 -59.52 23.40
CA GLY A 249 12.38 -60.70 23.74
C GLY A 249 12.10 -61.60 22.55
N ARG A 250 12.73 -62.77 22.50
CA ARG A 250 12.77 -63.73 21.40
C ARG A 250 11.81 -64.89 21.70
N GLU A 251 10.97 -65.32 20.75
CA GLU A 251 10.62 -66.73 20.51
C GLU A 251 9.88 -66.93 19.16
N LYS A 252 10.16 -68.06 18.49
CA LYS A 252 9.58 -68.59 17.22
C LYS A 252 8.84 -69.92 17.56
N PRO A 253 8.35 -70.74 16.60
CA PRO A 253 7.40 -70.55 15.48
C PRO A 253 6.23 -71.59 15.55
N GLY A 254 5.14 -71.43 14.78
CA GLY A 254 4.24 -72.57 14.51
C GLY A 254 2.81 -72.26 14.02
N LEU A 255 2.54 -72.66 12.77
CA LEU A 255 1.29 -73.20 12.17
C LEU A 255 -0.09 -72.81 12.74
N SER A 256 -0.97 -72.25 11.90
CA SER A 256 -2.04 -73.02 11.23
C SER A 256 -3.02 -72.11 10.47
N TRP A 257 -3.48 -72.61 9.32
CA TRP A 257 -4.63 -72.10 8.60
C TRP A 257 -5.91 -72.73 9.17
N VAL A 258 -6.94 -71.91 9.43
CA VAL A 258 -8.35 -72.32 9.40
C VAL A 258 -9.19 -71.14 8.88
N GLU A 259 -9.85 -71.34 7.75
CA GLU A 259 -11.00 -70.55 7.30
C GLU A 259 -12.20 -70.78 8.23
N MET A 260 -13.00 -69.74 8.51
CA MET A 260 -14.45 -69.86 8.39
C MET A 260 -15.11 -68.48 8.33
N THR A 261 -15.87 -68.31 7.25
CA THR A 261 -16.80 -67.23 6.96
C THR A 261 -17.96 -67.15 7.96
N THR A 262 -18.43 -65.93 8.25
CA THR A 262 -19.88 -65.65 8.28
C THR A 262 -20.18 -64.17 8.06
N THR A 263 -21.08 -63.96 7.11
CA THR A 263 -21.65 -62.72 6.59
C THR A 263 -22.56 -62.04 7.60
N THR A 264 -22.63 -60.71 7.62
CA THR A 264 -23.90 -59.93 7.48
C THR A 264 -23.70 -58.42 7.38
N TRP A 265 -24.04 -57.90 6.19
CA TRP A 265 -24.81 -56.69 5.90
C TRP A 265 -24.44 -55.30 6.44
N GLY A 266 -24.22 -54.38 5.49
CA GLY A 266 -24.75 -53.01 5.54
C GLY A 266 -23.86 -51.94 4.92
N GLY A 267 -24.28 -51.34 3.80
CA GLY A 267 -23.83 -49.99 3.42
C GLY A 267 -23.50 -49.79 1.94
N ALA A 268 -24.46 -49.19 1.23
CA ALA A 268 -24.46 -48.88 -0.19
C ALA A 268 -23.47 -47.80 -0.64
N GLY A 269 -23.23 -47.74 -1.96
CA GLY A 269 -22.85 -46.49 -2.62
C GLY A 269 -21.90 -46.65 -3.80
N ALA A 270 -22.40 -47.13 -4.94
CA ALA A 270 -21.69 -47.05 -6.21
C ALA A 270 -21.70 -45.61 -6.76
N THR A 271 -20.58 -45.15 -7.30
CA THR A 271 -20.60 -44.12 -8.35
C THR A 271 -19.47 -44.38 -9.35
N THR A 272 -19.88 -44.43 -10.61
CA THR A 272 -19.17 -44.86 -11.81
C THR A 272 -18.11 -43.86 -12.26
N ALA A 273 -16.94 -44.37 -12.65
CA ALA A 273 -15.90 -43.64 -13.35
C ALA A 273 -16.26 -43.43 -14.83
N SER A 274 -16.11 -42.20 -15.32
CA SER A 274 -16.11 -41.86 -16.75
C SER A 274 -14.77 -41.22 -17.07
N ALA A 275 -13.99 -41.87 -17.94
CA ALA A 275 -12.77 -41.34 -18.51
C ALA A 275 -13.09 -40.70 -19.86
N SER A 276 -12.60 -39.49 -20.10
CA SER A 276 -12.63 -38.85 -21.41
C SER A 276 -11.20 -38.39 -21.74
N SER A 277 -10.59 -39.08 -22.68
CA SER A 277 -9.31 -38.72 -23.30
C SER A 277 -9.55 -37.70 -24.39
N THR A 278 -8.89 -36.54 -24.33
CA THR A 278 -8.83 -35.59 -25.44
C THR A 278 -7.38 -35.36 -25.83
N THR A 279 -7.00 -35.98 -26.95
CA THR A 279 -5.78 -35.74 -27.71
C THR A 279 -5.89 -34.41 -28.45
N TRP A 280 -4.85 -33.57 -28.39
CA TRP A 280 -4.75 -32.34 -29.17
C TRP A 280 -3.79 -32.50 -30.35
N PRO A 281 -4.06 -31.86 -31.51
CA PRO A 281 -3.26 -32.01 -32.72
C PRO A 281 -1.98 -31.18 -32.69
N HIS A 282 -0.93 -31.76 -33.26
CA HIS A 282 0.40 -31.20 -33.47
C HIS A 282 0.37 -30.13 -34.57
N TRP A 283 0.84 -28.91 -34.29
CA TRP A 283 1.11 -27.89 -35.30
C TRP A 283 2.61 -27.67 -35.44
N SER A 284 3.11 -27.91 -36.65
CA SER A 284 4.49 -27.68 -37.07
C SER A 284 4.62 -26.25 -37.61
N ALA A 285 5.65 -25.52 -37.19
CA ALA A 285 5.97 -24.20 -37.71
C ALA A 285 6.76 -24.29 -39.04
N GLN A 286 6.38 -23.49 -40.02
CA GLN A 286 7.27 -22.93 -41.04
C GLN A 286 7.63 -21.51 -40.64
#